data_AF-A0A8C4N8S0-F1
#
_entry.id   AF-A0A8C4N8S0-F1
#
_cell.length_a   1.000
_cell.length_b   1.000
_cell.length_c   1.000
_cell.angle_alpha   90.00
_cell.angle_beta   90.00
_cell.angle_gamma   90.00
#
_symmetry.space_group_name_H-M   'P 1'
#
loop_
_entity.id
_entity.type
_entity.pdbx_description
1 polymer ?
#
loop_
_entity_poly.entity_id
_entity_poly.type
_entity_poly.pdbx_seq_one_letter_code
_entity_poly.pdbx_strand_id
1 'polypeptide(L)'
;MCSWMCISLSSGSDALWKDTIEAMTVAAVKFELLSTAHQTPVTLHLHSGISTWHGRGTFVMYNSARLGTLFANYRWDQRNGIYPDLPKVCSLDYLLLREEVIIVLLFKPRVTSLA
;
A
#
# COMPACT_ATOMS: atom_id res chain seq x y z
N MET A 1 2.30 12.49 19.67
CA MET A 1 3.68 12.49 19.11
C MET A 1 4.05 11.04 18.83
N CYS A 2 3.57 10.54 17.69
CA CYS A 2 4.38 10.22 16.50
C CYS A 2 5.01 8.82 16.58
N SER A 3 4.15 7.80 16.39
CA SER A 3 4.56 6.45 16.04
C SER A 3 5.00 6.42 14.57
N TRP A 4 6.17 6.96 14.30
CA TRP A 4 6.98 6.66 13.10
C TRP A 4 7.68 5.29 13.24
N MET A 5 7.24 4.45 14.19
CA MET A 5 8.02 3.36 14.74
C MET A 5 7.42 2.00 14.34
N CYS A 6 7.38 1.74 13.03
CA CYS A 6 7.42 0.38 12.48
C CYS A 6 8.37 0.27 11.28
N ILE A 7 9.25 1.26 11.10
CA ILE A 7 10.53 1.11 10.40
C ILE A 7 11.55 1.62 11.42
N SER A 8 12.36 0.72 11.97
CA SER A 8 13.23 0.95 13.13
C SER A 8 14.10 2.21 12.99
N LEU A 9 13.77 3.28 13.73
CA LEU A 9 14.61 4.46 13.84
C LEU A 9 15.64 4.22 14.96
N SER A 10 16.80 3.68 14.60
CA SER A 10 18.02 3.75 15.41
C SER A 10 19.08 4.51 14.61
N SER A 11 19.80 5.38 15.29
CA SER A 11 20.78 6.36 14.80
C SER A 11 21.54 5.96 13.53
N GLY A 12 21.16 6.54 12.40
CA GLY A 12 21.81 6.35 11.09
C GLY A 12 20.88 6.76 9.95
N SER A 13 20.44 8.02 9.89
CA SER A 13 19.38 8.47 8.97
C SER A 13 19.67 8.14 7.52
N ASP A 14 20.92 8.26 7.09
CA ASP A 14 21.27 8.17 5.66
C ASP A 14 21.19 6.75 5.14
N ALA A 15 21.52 5.75 5.96
CA ALA A 15 21.38 4.34 5.61
C ALA A 15 19.91 3.95 5.47
N LEU A 16 19.06 4.36 6.41
CA LEU A 16 17.62 4.08 6.37
C LEU A 16 16.93 4.76 5.19
N TRP A 17 17.30 6.01 4.89
CA TRP A 17 16.78 6.71 3.70
C TRP A 17 17.22 6.03 2.42
N LYS A 18 18.49 5.61 2.33
CA LYS A 18 19.01 4.88 1.18
C LYS A 18 18.25 3.57 0.95
N ASP A 19 18.04 2.79 2.00
CA ASP A 19 17.30 1.51 1.94
C ASP A 19 15.85 1.74 1.50
N THR A 20 15.23 2.80 2.00
CA THR A 20 13.84 3.15 1.65
C THR A 20 13.74 3.57 0.19
N ILE A 21 14.66 4.43 -0.28
CA ILE A 21 14.70 4.86 -1.69
C ILE A 21 14.95 3.65 -2.59
N GLU A 22 15.89 2.78 -2.24
CA GLU A 22 16.19 1.56 -2.99
C GLU A 22 14.97 0.65 -3.09
N ALA A 23 14.32 0.35 -1.96
CA ALA A 23 13.11 -0.47 -1.94
C ALA A 23 11.98 0.14 -2.79
N MET A 24 11.78 1.46 -2.72
CA MET A 24 10.78 2.16 -3.52
C MET A 24 11.11 2.11 -5.01
N THR A 25 12.37 2.32 -5.40
CA THR A 25 12.80 2.26 -6.79
C THR A 25 12.66 0.86 -7.37
N VAL A 26 13.12 -0.18 -6.65
CA VAL A 26 12.99 -1.58 -7.08
C VAL A 26 11.53 -1.97 -7.26
N ALA A 27 10.66 -1.60 -6.31
CA ALA A 27 9.23 -1.86 -6.42
C ALA A 27 8.63 -1.12 -7.63
N ALA A 28 8.91 0.17 -7.80
CA ALA A 28 8.39 0.96 -8.91
C ALA A 28 8.76 0.35 -10.28
N VAL A 29 10.03 -0.04 -10.48
CA VAL A 29 10.48 -0.69 -11.71
C VAL A 29 9.76 -2.02 -11.93
N LYS A 30 9.62 -2.86 -10.89
CA LYS A 30 8.89 -4.12 -10.98
C LYS A 30 7.42 -3.91 -11.35
N PHE A 31 6.77 -2.89 -10.79
CA PHE A 31 5.37 -2.60 -11.08
C PHE A 31 5.16 -2.15 -12.52
N GLU A 32 6.04 -1.32 -13.07
CA GLU A 32 5.96 -0.90 -14.48
C GLU A 32 6.23 -2.08 -15.42
N LEU A 33 7.24 -2.91 -15.12
CA LEU A 33 7.56 -4.11 -15.90
C LEU A 33 6.41 -5.12 -15.92
N LEU A 34 5.85 -5.44 -14.75
CA LEU A 34 4.75 -6.42 -14.62
C LEU A 34 3.39 -5.87 -15.07
N SER A 35 3.24 -4.55 -15.14
CA SER A 35 2.03 -3.90 -15.67
C SER A 35 1.96 -3.87 -17.19
N THR A 36 3.08 -4.16 -17.86
CA THR A 36 3.21 -4.13 -19.31
C THR A 36 2.85 -5.50 -19.88
N ALA A 37 2.10 -5.53 -21.00
CA ALA A 37 1.65 -6.77 -21.61
C ALA A 37 2.83 -7.60 -22.13
N HIS A 38 2.63 -8.93 -22.24
CA HIS A 38 3.68 -9.82 -22.72
C HIS A 38 4.12 -9.41 -24.13
N GLN A 39 5.43 -9.31 -24.36
CA GLN A 39 6.09 -8.98 -25.64
C GLN A 39 5.96 -7.52 -26.12
N THR A 40 5.41 -6.59 -25.33
CA THR A 40 5.49 -5.17 -25.65
C THR A 40 6.78 -4.53 -25.11
N PRO A 41 7.48 -3.68 -25.87
CA PRO A 41 8.68 -2.99 -25.40
C PRO A 41 8.34 -2.07 -24.22
N VAL A 42 9.17 -2.13 -23.17
CA VAL A 42 9.04 -1.26 -22.00
C VAL A 42 9.87 0.00 -22.26
N THR A 43 9.21 1.10 -22.60
CA THR A 43 9.88 2.40 -22.80
C THR A 43 10.06 3.09 -21.45
N LEU A 44 11.30 3.17 -20.96
CA LEU A 44 11.64 3.91 -19.74
C LEU A 44 11.81 5.40 -20.06
N HIS A 45 10.76 6.18 -19.82
CA HIS A 45 10.83 7.64 -19.92
C HIS A 45 11.43 8.23 -18.63
N LEU A 46 12.73 8.51 -18.64
CA LEU A 46 13.42 9.24 -17.58
C LEU A 46 13.14 10.75 -17.70
N HIS A 47 11.88 11.16 -17.66
CA HIS A 47 11.55 12.58 -17.66
C HIS A 47 11.94 13.21 -16.31
N SER A 48 12.62 14.36 -16.34
CA SER A 48 13.15 15.08 -15.17
C SER A 48 12.08 15.80 -14.33
N GLY A 49 10.81 15.59 -14.63
CA GLY A 49 9.69 16.12 -13.87
C GLY A 49 8.87 14.95 -13.35
N ILE A 50 8.44 15.05 -12.10
CA ILE A 50 7.41 14.23 -11.46
C ILE A 50 6.13 14.41 -12.29
N SER A 51 6.05 13.75 -13.45
CA SER A 51 4.98 13.93 -14.40
C SER A 51 3.78 13.17 -13.88
N THR A 52 2.92 13.92 -13.19
CA THR A 52 1.48 13.75 -13.09
C THR A 52 1.04 12.29 -12.99
N TRP A 53 0.84 11.85 -11.74
CA TRP A 53 0.38 10.52 -11.33
C TRP A 53 1.51 9.52 -11.13
N HIS A 54 2.08 9.54 -9.92
CA HIS A 54 2.80 8.46 -9.26
C HIS A 54 2.53 7.09 -9.93
N GLY A 55 3.57 6.50 -10.54
CA GLY A 55 3.48 5.20 -11.22
C GLY A 55 2.79 4.15 -10.36
N ARG A 56 2.24 3.11 -10.97
CA ARG A 56 1.35 2.13 -10.31
C ARG A 56 1.97 1.59 -9.01
N GLY A 57 3.29 1.42 -8.99
CA GLY A 57 4.02 1.00 -7.80
C GLY A 57 4.00 2.00 -6.65
N THR A 58 4.19 3.29 -6.90
CA THR A 58 4.15 4.31 -5.85
C THR A 58 2.76 4.44 -5.24
N PHE A 59 1.70 4.33 -6.05
CA PHE A 59 0.33 4.27 -5.54
C PHE A 59 0.10 3.07 -4.63
N VAL A 60 0.54 1.87 -5.03
CA VAL A 60 0.40 0.65 -4.22
C VAL A 60 1.20 0.76 -2.92
N MET A 61 2.44 1.26 -2.99
CA MET A 61 3.31 1.42 -1.81
C MET A 61 2.73 2.42 -0.81
N TYR A 62 2.25 3.59 -1.27
CA TYR A 62 1.65 4.59 -0.39
C TYR A 62 0.41 4.05 0.32
N ASN A 63 -0.50 3.40 -0.42
CA ASN A 63 -1.70 2.82 0.18
C ASN A 63 -1.36 1.70 1.18
N SER A 64 -0.37 0.87 0.86
CA SER A 64 0.11 -0.18 1.77
C SER A 64 0.67 0.40 3.06
N ALA A 65 1.47 1.46 2.96
CA ALA A 65 2.01 2.17 4.13
C ALA A 65 0.90 2.80 4.98
N ARG A 66 -0.10 3.43 4.33
CA ARG A 66 -1.25 4.03 5.02
C ARG A 66 -2.07 3.00 5.79
N LEU A 67 -2.35 1.85 5.18
CA LEU A 67 -3.03 0.73 5.86
C LEU A 67 -2.19 0.19 7.01
N GLY A 68 -0.88 0.05 6.83
CA GLY A 68 0.05 -0.35 7.90
C GLY A 68 -0.04 0.56 9.13
N THR A 69 -0.02 1.87 8.93
CA THR A 69 -0.18 2.87 10.00
C THR A 69 -1.56 2.79 10.65
N LEU A 70 -2.62 2.64 9.86
CA LEU A 70 -3.99 2.51 10.37
C LEU A 70 -4.11 1.29 11.30
N PHE A 71 -3.59 0.14 10.88
CA PHE A 71 -3.59 -1.08 11.71
C PHE A 71 -2.68 -0.95 12.94
N ALA A 72 -1.55 -0.25 12.84
CA ALA A 72 -0.69 0.00 14.00
C ALA A 72 -1.42 0.85 15.06
N ASN A 73 -2.11 1.91 14.64
CA ASN A 73 -2.90 2.76 15.52
C ASN A 73 -4.07 1.97 16.14
N TYR A 74 -4.81 1.22 15.33
CA TYR A 74 -5.90 0.37 15.82
C TYR A 74 -5.39 -0.61 16.90
N ARG A 75 -4.27 -1.30 16.66
CA ARG A 75 -3.69 -2.23 17.65
C ARG A 75 -3.24 -1.53 18.93
N TRP A 76 -2.74 -0.30 18.84
CA TRP A 76 -2.38 0.50 20.00
C TRP A 76 -3.63 0.85 20.82
N ASP A 77 -4.67 1.35 20.16
CA ASP A 77 -5.92 1.75 20.79
C ASP A 77 -6.69 0.55 21.37
N GLN A 78 -6.64 -0.60 20.69
CA GLN A 78 -7.16 -1.88 21.18
C GLN A 78 -6.46 -2.29 22.48
N ARG A 79 -5.12 -2.20 22.55
CA ARG A 79 -4.36 -2.48 23.80
C ARG A 79 -4.70 -1.52 24.93
N ASN A 80 -5.08 -0.29 24.61
CA ASN A 80 -5.50 0.72 25.58
C ASN A 80 -7.01 0.61 25.93
N GLY A 81 -7.72 -0.38 25.40
CA GLY A 81 -9.14 -0.61 25.68
C GLY A 81 -10.10 0.37 25.00
N ILE A 82 -9.63 1.14 24.02
CA ILE A 82 -10.46 2.12 23.28
C ILE A 82 -11.33 1.39 22.24
N TYR A 83 -10.77 0.36 21.59
CA TYR A 83 -11.49 -0.43 20.60
C TYR A 83 -11.56 -1.91 20.99
N PRO A 84 -12.68 -2.60 20.71
CA PRO A 84 -12.78 -4.04 20.87
C PRO A 84 -11.97 -4.77 19.78
N ASP A 85 -11.69 -6.05 20.01
CA ASP A 85 -11.06 -6.94 19.04
C ASP A 85 -11.87 -7.02 17.74
N LEU A 86 -11.17 -7.11 16.61
CA LEU A 86 -11.82 -7.30 15.31
C LEU A 86 -12.61 -8.62 15.31
N PRO A 87 -13.89 -8.61 14.92
CA PRO A 87 -14.67 -9.83 14.81
C PRO A 87 -14.09 -10.73 13.72
N LYS A 88 -14.34 -12.04 13.81
CA LYS A 88 -13.97 -12.99 12.76
C LYS A 88 -14.68 -12.63 11.47
N VAL A 89 -14.04 -12.89 10.33
CA VAL A 89 -14.61 -12.58 9.01
C VAL A 89 -15.99 -13.23 8.81
N CYS A 90 -16.16 -14.48 9.28
CA CYS A 90 -17.44 -15.20 9.18
C CYS A 90 -18.58 -14.61 10.06
N SER A 91 -18.24 -13.77 11.03
CA SER A 91 -19.21 -13.11 11.92
C SER A 91 -19.48 -11.65 11.57
N LEU A 92 -18.89 -11.15 10.47
CA LEU A 92 -19.13 -9.79 10.00
C LEU A 92 -20.55 -9.65 9.43
N ASP A 93 -21.22 -8.58 9.80
CA ASP A 93 -22.49 -8.20 9.19
C ASP A 93 -22.24 -7.39 7.91
N TYR A 94 -22.34 -8.07 6.76
CA TYR A 94 -22.19 -7.45 5.45
C TYR A 94 -23.37 -6.54 5.08
N LEU A 95 -24.50 -6.59 5.79
CA LEU A 95 -25.64 -5.69 5.55
C LEU A 95 -25.34 -4.24 5.94
N LEU A 96 -24.35 -4.03 6.81
CA LEU A 96 -23.87 -2.69 7.17
C LEU A 96 -23.07 -2.03 6.05
N LEU A 97 -22.66 -2.80 5.03
CA LEU A 97 -21.86 -2.31 3.93
C LEU A 97 -22.74 -1.56 2.91
N ARG A 98 -22.87 -0.25 3.11
CA ARG A 98 -23.66 0.64 2.22
C ARG A 98 -22.83 1.36 1.17
N GLU A 99 -21.51 1.35 1.34
CA GLU A 99 -20.60 2.06 0.46
C GLU A 99 -20.30 1.21 -0.77
N GLU A 100 -20.85 1.62 -1.91
CA GLU A 100 -20.61 1.02 -3.24
C GLU A 100 -19.12 0.78 -3.52
N VAL A 101 -18.25 1.70 -3.08
CA VAL A 101 -16.79 1.58 -3.26
C VAL A 101 -16.20 0.40 -2.49
N ILE A 102 -16.71 0.10 -1.29
CA ILE A 102 -16.26 -1.04 -0.49
C ILE A 102 -16.85 -2.34 -1.04
N ILE A 103 -18.09 -2.31 -1.53
CA ILE A 103 -18.74 -3.42 -2.20
C ILE A 103 -17.92 -3.83 -3.45
N VAL A 104 -17.56 -2.87 -4.29
CA VAL A 104 -16.71 -3.11 -5.47
C VAL A 104 -15.36 -3.70 -5.07
N LEU A 105 -14.73 -3.17 -4.00
CA LEU A 105 -13.46 -3.69 -3.52
C LEU A 105 -13.54 -5.17 -3.09
N LEU A 106 -14.63 -5.59 -2.45
CA LEU A 106 -14.84 -6.96 -2.00
C LEU A 106 -15.15 -7.93 -3.14
N PHE A 107 -16.00 -7.52 -4.10
CA PHE A 107 -16.56 -8.43 -5.11
C PHE A 107 -15.89 -8.34 -6.48
N LYS A 108 -15.05 -7.32 -6.71
CA LYS A 108 -14.27 -7.15 -7.94
C LYS A 108 -12.79 -7.13 -7.60
N PRO A 109 -12.18 -8.29 -7.25
CA PRO A 109 -10.73 -8.36 -7.25
C PRO A 109 -10.28 -8.02 -8.65
N ARG A 110 -9.57 -6.89 -8.82
CA ARG A 110 -8.97 -6.49 -10.09
C ARG A 110 -7.74 -7.37 -10.35
N VAL A 111 -7.97 -8.68 -10.48
CA VAL A 111 -6.98 -9.72 -10.78
C VAL A 111 -7.61 -10.67 -11.80
N THR A 112 -8.09 -10.16 -12.93
CA THR A 112 -8.22 -10.91 -14.20
C THR A 112 -8.49 -9.94 -15.35
N SER A 113 -7.46 -9.64 -16.13
CA SER A 113 -7.52 -9.57 -17.59
C SER A 113 -6.10 -9.46 -18.14
N LEU A 114 -5.29 -10.52 -17.94
CA LEU A 114 -4.43 -10.99 -19.02
C LEU A 114 -5.17 -12.17 -19.65
N ALA A 115 -5.96 -11.86 -20.67
CA ALA A 115 -6.31 -12.77 -21.76
C ALA A 115 -5.99 -11.99 -23.03
#